data_AF-A0A3E0NUQ4-F1
#
_entry.id   AF-A0A3E0NUQ4-F1
#
_cell.length_a   1.000
_cell.length_b   1.000
_cell.length_c   1.000
_cell.angle_alpha   90.00
_cell.angle_beta   90.00
_cell.angle_gamma   90.00
#
_symmetry.space_group_name_H-M   'P 1'
#
loop_
_entity.id
_entity.type
_entity.pdbx_description
1 polymer ?
#
loop_
_entity_poly.entity_id
_entity_poly.type
_entity_poly.pdbx_seq_one_letter_code
_entity_poly.pdbx_strand_id
1 'polypeptide(L)'
;MLASRARGQGDTLLRGSPCVKSNHLVMSGGGLTMNDVPSDPAPEATRDAKSAKRRIWFPIAALFLSLLAIIAVQYYDTDTGGRRLLSFIASMVGLLAVVVWFFFMAGIPGRVRLAVAGLVAVGIVAFVASVRRVEFSGDMEPTFDFRWTADRTALLEEHRARQDKQAETVKTANLTSLEIGPYDVLQYRGPERDGVSQGPKLARDWSKNAPQVLWRQPVGGGYASFVVVGPALVTIEQRRDEEAIVAYDAETGRELWVYKYPARFSEPLGGVGPRATPEFHADRIYALGATGVLSCLDMADGKRQWSFNILNENECENLDWGMSGSPLVYDDVVLVNPGNQKGDKASRSIVAYDLADGKRRFAGGESKAGYASPMLVTLDGQQQLLIFDGVGLAGFDPEDASQLWRFPWKSEFDINAAQPFVVDENRVVITSATGTALLNIEQVDGEWKVEPVWTSRRLKGGYCSPIVHDGYVYGIDESILVCLDLEDGKLQWKDRDGQFGHGQILARDDLILVLGEAGELALVEATPEKYHELGRIQAIEGKTWNVPVLVGDRIYVRNHLEMAAYVLPTVDAPETDTDTQPADADAETSTPDSE
;
A
#
# COMPACT_ATOMS: atom_id res chain seq x y z
N MET A 1 25.13 54.33 21.02
CA MET A 1 24.04 54.75 21.92
C MET A 1 23.92 53.67 23.02
N LEU A 2 24.81 53.64 24.03
CA LEU A 2 24.66 54.20 25.40
C LEU A 2 23.31 53.84 26.06
N ALA A 3 23.25 52.81 26.94
CA ALA A 3 23.38 52.82 28.42
C ALA A 3 22.10 53.27 29.16
N SER A 4 21.48 52.55 30.11
CA SER A 4 21.74 52.53 31.58
C SER A 4 20.41 52.12 32.29
N ARG A 5 20.29 51.14 33.20
CA ARG A 5 20.48 51.11 34.69
C ARG A 5 19.56 52.01 35.57
N ALA A 6 19.17 51.43 36.74
CA ALA A 6 18.66 51.98 38.04
C ALA A 6 17.12 52.08 38.23
N ARG A 7 16.45 51.46 39.24
CA ARG A 7 16.46 51.48 40.75
C ARG A 7 15.55 52.56 41.39
N GLY A 8 14.75 52.15 42.40
CA GLY A 8 14.19 53.00 43.51
C GLY A 8 12.73 52.66 43.89
N GLN A 9 12.46 51.97 45.02
CA GLN A 9 11.99 52.48 46.34
C GLN A 9 10.53 53.01 46.37
N GLY A 10 9.67 52.72 47.36
CA GLY A 10 9.94 52.55 48.79
C GLY A 10 8.84 51.86 49.63
N ASP A 11 9.23 51.55 50.88
CA ASP A 11 8.49 50.98 52.01
C ASP A 11 7.36 51.88 52.56
N THR A 12 6.34 51.31 53.24
CA THR A 12 5.91 51.74 54.60
C THR A 12 4.99 50.74 55.37
N LEU A 13 5.55 50.12 56.42
CA LEU A 13 5.07 49.88 57.82
C LEU A 13 3.88 48.97 58.27
N LEU A 14 4.27 48.02 59.16
CA LEU A 14 3.78 47.62 60.53
C LEU A 14 2.43 46.88 60.71
N ARG A 15 2.40 45.60 61.14
CA ARG A 15 2.57 44.97 62.49
C ARG A 15 1.48 45.28 63.55
N GLY A 16 0.83 44.24 64.06
CA GLY A 16 0.29 44.19 65.45
C GLY A 16 -0.96 43.32 65.67
N SER A 17 -0.81 42.15 66.29
CA SER A 17 -1.87 41.36 67.00
C SER A 17 -2.15 41.96 68.42
N PRO A 18 -2.88 41.34 69.39
CA PRO A 18 -3.90 40.25 69.43
C PRO A 18 -5.11 40.52 70.42
N CYS A 19 -5.91 39.48 70.73
CA CYS A 19 -6.76 39.24 71.95
C CYS A 19 -8.13 39.95 72.09
N VAL A 20 -9.20 39.48 72.77
CA VAL A 20 -9.70 38.22 73.41
C VAL A 20 -11.10 38.54 74.02
N LYS A 21 -12.01 37.54 74.16
CA LYS A 21 -13.24 37.44 75.04
C LYS A 21 -14.41 38.43 74.77
N SER A 22 -15.69 38.20 75.09
CA SER A 22 -16.55 37.11 75.58
C SER A 22 -17.98 37.69 75.69
N ASN A 23 -19.06 36.89 75.58
CA ASN A 23 -20.16 36.86 76.57
C ASN A 23 -21.30 35.89 76.20
N HIS A 24 -21.72 35.16 77.23
CA HIS A 24 -22.89 34.28 77.34
C HIS A 24 -24.21 35.06 77.44
N LEU A 25 -25.33 34.40 77.11
CA LEU A 25 -26.58 34.50 77.88
C LEU A 25 -27.38 33.18 77.82
N VAL A 26 -28.09 32.88 78.91
CA VAL A 26 -28.77 31.62 79.31
C VAL A 26 -30.30 31.85 79.40
N MET A 27 -31.09 30.76 79.43
CA MET A 27 -32.41 30.52 80.11
C MET A 27 -33.39 29.83 79.11
N SER A 28 -33.73 28.52 79.20
CA SER A 28 -34.54 27.73 80.17
C SER A 28 -36.05 28.03 80.17
N GLY A 29 -36.88 27.00 79.92
CA GLY A 29 -38.33 26.96 80.20
C GLY A 29 -38.95 25.65 79.71
N GLY A 30 -39.44 24.80 80.63
CA GLY A 30 -40.02 23.49 80.35
C GLY A 30 -41.55 23.42 80.38
N GLY A 31 -42.10 22.25 80.03
CA GLY A 31 -43.50 21.86 80.23
C GLY A 31 -43.81 20.44 79.70
N LEU A 32 -44.23 19.54 80.61
CA LEU A 32 -44.83 18.21 80.37
C LEU A 32 -46.30 18.37 79.91
N THR A 33 -46.96 17.49 79.13
CA THR A 33 -47.60 16.22 79.56
C THR A 33 -48.09 15.32 78.39
N MET A 34 -47.86 13.99 78.56
CA MET A 34 -48.63 12.75 78.25
C MET A 34 -49.62 12.52 77.08
N ASN A 35 -49.48 11.29 76.51
CA ASN A 35 -50.44 10.37 75.82
C ASN A 35 -50.90 10.73 74.38
N ASP A 36 -51.05 9.85 73.38
CA ASP A 36 -51.20 8.38 73.29
C ASP A 36 -51.04 7.88 71.81
N VAL A 37 -50.58 6.63 71.63
CA VAL A 37 -50.85 5.64 70.52
C VAL A 37 -50.29 5.87 69.08
N PRO A 38 -49.71 4.83 68.42
CA PRO A 38 -48.96 4.95 67.16
C PRO A 38 -49.84 4.78 65.90
N SER A 39 -49.58 5.58 64.87
CA SER A 39 -50.11 5.38 63.51
C SER A 39 -49.02 4.80 62.59
N ASP A 40 -49.42 3.79 61.81
CA ASP A 40 -48.61 3.06 60.82
C ASP A 40 -47.75 3.95 59.92
N PRO A 41 -46.51 3.54 59.58
CA PRO A 41 -45.77 4.18 58.51
C PRO A 41 -46.35 3.74 57.15
N ALA A 42 -46.59 4.73 56.29
CA ALA A 42 -46.91 4.54 54.88
C ALA A 42 -45.80 3.73 54.17
N PRO A 43 -46.12 2.94 53.12
CA PRO A 43 -45.11 2.14 52.42
C PRO A 43 -44.33 3.02 51.43
N GLU A 44 -43.21 3.57 51.88
CA GLU A 44 -42.21 4.20 51.00
C GLU A 44 -41.16 3.16 50.57
N ALA A 45 -41.53 2.22 49.69
CA ALA A 45 -40.57 1.28 49.12
C ALA A 45 -41.02 0.61 47.81
N THR A 46 -41.48 1.37 46.80
CA THR A 46 -41.69 0.81 45.44
C THR A 46 -41.27 1.72 44.28
N ARG A 47 -40.73 2.92 44.52
CA ARG A 47 -40.37 3.84 43.43
C ARG A 47 -38.99 3.62 42.79
N ASP A 48 -38.03 2.99 43.49
CA ASP A 48 -36.66 2.90 42.97
C ASP A 48 -36.39 1.72 42.01
N ALA A 49 -37.09 0.59 42.15
CA ALA A 49 -36.87 -0.57 41.27
C ALA A 49 -37.39 -0.36 39.83
N LYS A 50 -38.44 0.46 39.63
CA LYS A 50 -38.98 0.79 38.29
C LYS A 50 -38.11 1.80 37.54
N SER A 51 -37.32 2.62 38.25
CA SER A 51 -36.41 3.62 37.67
C SER A 51 -35.18 2.99 37.03
N ALA A 52 -34.59 1.98 37.66
CA ALA A 52 -33.41 1.28 37.15
C ALA A 52 -33.70 0.47 35.85
N LYS A 53 -34.85 -0.22 35.78
CA LYS A 53 -35.28 -0.97 34.58
C LYS A 53 -35.53 -0.08 33.36
N ARG A 54 -35.89 1.20 33.52
CA ARG A 54 -36.13 2.14 32.41
C ARG A 54 -34.85 2.64 31.74
N ARG A 55 -33.69 2.50 32.38
CA ARG A 55 -32.43 3.07 31.87
C ARG A 55 -31.62 2.08 31.03
N ILE A 56 -31.82 0.77 31.17
CA ILE A 56 -31.08 -0.27 30.42
C ILE A 56 -31.50 -0.32 28.94
N TRP A 57 -32.68 0.20 28.58
CA TRP A 57 -33.09 0.33 27.17
C TRP A 57 -32.18 1.30 26.38
N PHE A 58 -31.59 2.31 27.01
CA PHE A 58 -30.76 3.29 26.30
C PHE A 58 -29.53 2.66 25.61
N PRO A 59 -28.66 1.86 26.27
CA PRO A 59 -27.54 1.23 25.58
C PRO A 59 -28.02 0.23 24.51
N ILE A 60 -29.15 -0.45 24.72
CA ILE A 60 -29.76 -1.32 23.71
C ILE A 60 -30.19 -0.50 22.48
N ALA A 61 -30.83 0.65 22.69
CA ALA A 61 -31.25 1.55 21.63
C ALA A 61 -30.05 2.18 20.90
N ALA A 62 -29.00 2.57 21.63
CA ALA A 62 -27.77 3.11 21.05
C ALA A 62 -27.06 2.08 20.16
N LEU A 63 -26.94 0.83 20.63
CA LEU A 63 -26.37 -0.26 19.83
C LEU A 63 -27.26 -0.62 18.65
N PHE A 64 -28.59 -0.59 18.82
CA PHE A 64 -29.54 -0.84 17.73
C PHE A 64 -29.48 0.26 16.65
N LEU A 65 -29.41 1.53 17.03
CA LEU A 65 -29.24 2.66 16.10
C LEU A 65 -27.88 2.60 15.40
N SER A 66 -26.82 2.23 16.12
CA SER A 66 -25.49 1.99 15.52
C SER A 66 -25.54 0.86 14.50
N LEU A 67 -26.22 -0.26 14.81
CA LEU A 67 -26.44 -1.35 13.86
C LEU A 67 -27.25 -0.91 12.64
N LEU A 68 -28.34 -0.15 12.82
CA LEU A 68 -29.12 0.40 11.71
C LEU A 68 -28.27 1.34 10.84
N ALA A 69 -27.41 2.16 11.44
CA ALA A 69 -26.49 3.02 10.71
C ALA A 69 -25.47 2.19 9.91
N ILE A 70 -24.90 1.14 10.49
CA ILE A 70 -23.99 0.20 9.79
C ILE A 70 -24.70 -0.47 8.61
N ILE A 71 -25.95 -0.92 8.80
CA ILE A 71 -26.76 -1.50 7.73
C ILE A 71 -27.04 -0.45 6.64
N ALA A 72 -27.41 0.78 7.02
CA ALA A 72 -27.66 1.85 6.07
C ALA A 72 -26.42 2.21 5.24
N VAL A 73 -25.22 2.18 5.85
CA VAL A 73 -23.95 2.38 5.15
C VAL A 73 -23.72 1.33 4.05
N GLN A 74 -24.23 0.10 4.21
CA GLN A 74 -24.11 -0.93 3.16
C GLN A 74 -24.90 -0.58 1.88
N TYR A 75 -25.85 0.35 1.96
CA TYR A 75 -26.66 0.81 0.82
C TYR A 75 -26.22 2.20 0.31
N TYR A 76 -25.19 2.81 0.91
CA TYR A 76 -24.64 4.08 0.46
C TYR A 76 -23.64 3.84 -0.69
N ASP A 77 -23.71 4.63 -1.76
CA ASP A 77 -22.82 4.50 -2.93
C ASP A 77 -21.43 5.04 -2.61
N THR A 78 -20.60 4.18 -2.01
CA THR A 78 -19.20 4.44 -1.72
C THR A 78 -18.41 3.14 -1.90
N ASP A 79 -17.10 3.26 -2.09
CA ASP A 79 -16.18 2.14 -2.25
C ASP A 79 -16.12 1.29 -0.97
N THR A 80 -15.47 0.12 -1.06
CA THR A 80 -15.39 -0.80 0.09
C THR A 80 -14.63 -0.18 1.27
N GLY A 81 -13.59 0.60 1.04
CA GLY A 81 -12.86 1.32 2.09
C GLY A 81 -13.74 2.37 2.79
N GLY A 82 -14.45 3.21 2.02
CA GLY A 82 -15.42 4.16 2.55
C GLY A 82 -16.53 3.50 3.37
N ARG A 83 -17.07 2.36 2.92
CA ARG A 83 -18.07 1.58 3.67
C ARG A 83 -17.53 1.07 5.00
N ARG A 84 -16.29 0.56 5.04
CA ARG A 84 -15.64 0.09 6.28
C ARG A 84 -15.39 1.25 7.25
N LEU A 85 -14.89 2.38 6.75
CA LEU A 85 -14.65 3.58 7.56
C LEU A 85 -15.94 4.14 8.18
N LEU A 86 -17.01 4.31 7.40
CA LEU A 86 -18.30 4.80 7.89
C LEU A 86 -18.93 3.82 8.90
N SER A 87 -18.82 2.52 8.64
CA SER A 87 -19.28 1.48 9.59
C SER A 87 -18.50 1.54 10.91
N PHE A 88 -17.19 1.76 10.83
CA PHE A 88 -16.34 1.96 12.01
C PHE A 88 -16.77 3.21 12.80
N ILE A 89 -16.98 4.35 12.13
CA ILE A 89 -17.47 5.59 12.77
C ILE A 89 -18.83 5.34 13.45
N ALA A 90 -19.77 4.68 12.77
CA ALA A 90 -21.08 4.34 13.34
C ALA A 90 -20.95 3.46 14.59
N SER A 91 -20.01 2.51 14.61
CA SER A 91 -19.72 1.68 15.77
C SER A 91 -19.14 2.49 16.94
N MET A 92 -18.24 3.44 16.66
CA MET A 92 -17.63 4.32 17.65
C MET A 92 -18.65 5.28 18.29
N VAL A 93 -19.57 5.81 17.49
CA VAL A 93 -20.68 6.64 18.00
C VAL A 93 -21.59 5.82 18.92
N GLY A 94 -21.92 4.58 18.55
CA GLY A 94 -22.69 3.67 19.40
C GLY A 94 -21.99 3.37 20.74
N LEU A 95 -20.69 3.07 20.68
CA LEU A 95 -19.87 2.83 21.86
C LEU A 95 -19.79 4.07 22.76
N LEU A 96 -19.58 5.26 22.20
CA LEU A 96 -19.55 6.52 22.94
C LEU A 96 -20.88 6.77 23.67
N ALA A 97 -22.02 6.52 23.01
CA ALA A 97 -23.32 6.65 23.64
C ALA A 97 -23.50 5.68 24.83
N VAL A 98 -23.03 4.43 24.71
CA VAL A 98 -23.03 3.46 25.82
C VAL A 98 -22.13 3.92 26.97
N VAL A 99 -20.94 4.48 26.67
CA VAL A 99 -20.03 5.05 27.67
C VAL A 99 -20.68 6.22 28.40
N VAL A 100 -21.28 7.17 27.68
CA VAL A 100 -22.02 8.30 28.27
C VAL A 100 -23.15 7.80 29.18
N TRP A 101 -23.91 6.81 28.72
CA TRP A 101 -24.96 6.20 29.54
C TRP A 101 -24.40 5.57 30.83
N PHE A 102 -23.30 4.82 30.74
CA PHE A 102 -22.67 4.18 31.88
C PHE A 102 -22.26 5.21 32.95
N PHE A 103 -21.69 6.33 32.54
CA PHE A 103 -21.20 7.36 33.46
C PHE A 103 -22.28 8.25 34.05
N PHE A 104 -23.36 8.53 33.32
CA PHE A 104 -24.35 9.53 33.74
C PHE A 104 -25.71 8.93 34.12
N MET A 105 -26.12 7.82 33.50
CA MET A 105 -27.50 7.34 33.56
C MET A 105 -27.66 5.98 34.23
N ALA A 106 -26.66 5.09 34.20
CA ALA A 106 -26.79 3.68 34.60
C ALA A 106 -27.18 3.39 36.07
N GLY A 107 -27.26 4.41 36.95
CA GLY A 107 -27.63 4.21 38.36
C GLY A 107 -26.57 3.49 39.20
N ILE A 108 -25.42 3.17 38.61
CA ILE A 108 -24.28 2.49 39.25
C ILE A 108 -23.60 3.40 40.29
N PRO A 109 -23.13 2.88 41.44
CA PRO A 109 -22.39 3.67 42.42
C PRO A 109 -21.13 4.32 41.82
N GLY A 110 -20.85 5.58 42.18
CA GLY A 110 -19.74 6.35 41.62
C GLY A 110 -18.37 5.68 41.75
N ARG A 111 -18.13 4.94 42.85
CA ARG A 111 -16.90 4.17 43.06
C ARG A 111 -16.70 3.07 42.00
N VAL A 112 -17.77 2.39 41.60
CA VAL A 112 -17.73 1.35 40.56
C VAL A 112 -17.51 1.99 39.19
N ARG A 113 -18.15 3.14 38.91
CA ARG A 113 -17.89 3.90 37.67
C ARG A 113 -16.43 4.32 37.56
N LEU A 114 -15.85 4.86 38.63
CA LEU A 114 -14.44 5.26 38.68
C LEU A 114 -13.50 4.06 38.54
N ALA A 115 -13.81 2.92 39.17
CA ALA A 115 -13.03 1.70 39.03
C ALA A 115 -13.03 1.17 37.58
N VAL A 116 -14.21 1.12 36.93
CA VAL A 116 -14.33 0.74 35.52
C VAL A 116 -13.64 1.75 34.61
N ALA A 117 -13.80 3.06 34.85
CA ALA A 117 -13.08 4.10 34.13
C ALA A 117 -11.57 3.92 34.23
N GLY A 118 -11.07 3.66 35.44
CA GLY A 118 -9.65 3.42 35.69
C GLY A 118 -9.14 2.19 34.96
N LEU A 119 -9.89 1.08 34.99
CA LEU A 119 -9.51 -0.15 34.30
C LEU A 119 -9.51 0.02 32.77
N VAL A 120 -10.53 0.69 32.21
CA VAL A 120 -10.59 1.02 30.78
C VAL A 120 -9.44 1.96 30.40
N ALA A 121 -9.18 3.00 31.21
CA ALA A 121 -8.06 3.91 30.96
C ALA A 121 -6.71 3.18 31.00
N VAL A 122 -6.50 2.28 31.98
CA VAL A 122 -5.31 1.44 32.05
C VAL A 122 -5.22 0.53 30.81
N GLY A 123 -6.33 -0.08 30.38
CA GLY A 123 -6.37 -0.90 29.16
C GLY A 123 -6.02 -0.12 27.90
N ILE A 124 -6.59 1.09 27.73
CA ILE A 124 -6.29 1.98 26.60
C ILE A 124 -4.82 2.41 26.65
N VAL A 125 -4.32 2.84 27.82
CA VAL A 125 -2.92 3.23 27.98
C VAL A 125 -2.00 2.05 27.71
N ALA A 126 -2.31 0.85 28.18
CA ALA A 126 -1.53 -0.36 27.91
C ALA A 126 -1.53 -0.74 26.42
N PHE A 127 -2.67 -0.62 25.74
CA PHE A 127 -2.78 -0.84 24.30
C PHE A 127 -2.01 0.21 23.49
N VAL A 128 -2.19 1.50 23.78
CA VAL A 128 -1.44 2.58 23.12
C VAL A 128 0.06 2.46 23.41
N ALA A 129 0.43 2.04 24.62
CA ALA A 129 1.82 1.78 24.98
C ALA A 129 2.38 0.50 24.36
N SER A 130 1.54 -0.45 23.93
CA SER A 130 1.97 -1.67 23.25
C SER A 130 2.12 -1.48 21.74
N VAL A 131 1.33 -0.61 21.12
CA VAL A 131 1.39 -0.33 19.68
C VAL A 131 2.60 0.57 19.38
N ARG A 132 3.45 0.13 18.44
CA ARG A 132 4.53 0.93 17.86
C ARG A 132 3.96 1.83 16.77
N ARG A 133 3.14 1.26 15.88
CA ARG A 133 2.54 1.96 14.73
C ARG A 133 1.27 1.24 14.27
N VAL A 134 0.36 2.01 13.66
CA VAL A 134 -0.85 1.51 13.01
C VAL A 134 -0.65 1.66 11.51
N GLU A 135 -0.81 0.57 10.78
CA GLU A 135 -0.80 0.56 9.30
C GLU A 135 -2.21 0.26 8.81
N PHE A 136 -2.51 0.61 7.56
CA PHE A 136 -3.79 0.29 6.94
C PHE A 136 -3.59 -0.64 5.74
N SER A 137 -4.52 -1.56 5.53
CA SER A 137 -4.69 -2.27 4.25
C SER A 137 -5.30 -1.34 3.19
N GLY A 138 -5.34 -1.78 1.93
CA GLY A 138 -5.97 -1.01 0.85
C GLY A 138 -7.48 -0.82 1.07
N ASP A 139 -8.10 -1.70 1.85
CA ASP A 139 -9.50 -1.57 2.28
C ASP A 139 -9.68 -0.75 3.59
N MET A 140 -8.65 0.00 4.02
CA MET A 140 -8.67 0.84 5.22
C MET A 140 -8.85 0.06 6.54
N GLU A 141 -8.43 -1.21 6.59
CA GLU A 141 -8.43 -1.97 7.85
C GLU A 141 -7.15 -1.70 8.65
N PRO A 142 -7.26 -1.35 9.95
CA PRO A 142 -6.10 -1.11 10.77
C PRO A 142 -5.39 -2.42 11.13
N THR A 143 -4.08 -2.45 10.91
CA THR A 143 -3.16 -3.49 11.37
C THR A 143 -2.21 -2.88 12.40
N PHE A 144 -1.91 -3.64 13.46
CA PHE A 144 -1.15 -3.15 14.60
C PHE A 144 0.23 -3.78 14.63
N ASP A 145 1.25 -2.94 14.52
CA ASP A 145 2.63 -3.34 14.75
C ASP A 145 2.99 -3.03 16.20
N PHE A 146 3.29 -4.07 16.97
CA PHE A 146 3.52 -3.95 18.42
C PHE A 146 4.99 -3.67 18.75
N ARG A 147 5.27 -3.05 19.90
CA ARG A 147 6.65 -2.67 20.27
C ARG A 147 7.60 -3.85 20.48
N TRP A 148 7.10 -5.05 20.67
CA TRP A 148 7.88 -6.29 20.79
C TRP A 148 8.08 -7.02 19.45
N THR A 149 7.46 -6.59 18.35
CA THR A 149 7.83 -7.09 17.03
C THR A 149 9.24 -6.64 16.71
N ALA A 150 10.02 -7.51 16.06
CA ALA A 150 11.36 -7.16 15.62
C ALA A 150 11.29 -5.91 14.73
N ASP A 151 12.20 -4.96 14.97
CA ASP A 151 12.31 -3.79 14.11
C ASP A 151 12.78 -4.24 12.73
N ARG A 152 11.94 -4.02 11.73
CA ARG A 152 12.11 -4.50 10.34
C ARG A 152 13.42 -3.98 9.75
N THR A 153 13.76 -2.73 10.03
CA THR A 153 15.01 -2.13 9.56
C THR A 153 16.23 -2.73 10.28
N ALA A 154 16.10 -3.04 11.57
CA ALA A 154 17.16 -3.72 12.32
C ALA A 154 17.39 -5.16 11.81
N LEU A 155 16.32 -5.90 11.46
CA LEU A 155 16.44 -7.23 10.85
C LEU A 155 17.19 -7.18 9.52
N LEU A 156 16.89 -6.19 8.69
CA LEU A 156 17.58 -5.96 7.42
C LEU A 156 19.07 -5.66 7.63
N GLU A 157 19.39 -4.79 8.59
CA GLU A 157 20.78 -4.45 8.94
C GLU A 157 21.56 -5.65 9.49
N GLU A 158 20.95 -6.43 10.39
CA GLU A 158 21.53 -7.66 10.92
C GLU A 158 21.75 -8.70 9.82
N HIS A 159 20.78 -8.85 8.92
CA HIS A 159 20.88 -9.75 7.78
C HIS A 159 22.07 -9.39 6.88
N ARG A 160 22.22 -8.11 6.51
CA ARG A 160 23.35 -7.64 5.70
C ARG A 160 24.70 -7.81 6.41
N ALA A 161 24.76 -7.48 7.70
CA ALA A 161 25.97 -7.68 8.49
C ALA A 161 26.39 -9.17 8.56
N ARG A 162 25.45 -10.12 8.42
CA ARG A 162 25.75 -11.55 8.27
C ARG A 162 26.26 -11.89 6.87
N GLN A 163 25.64 -11.36 5.82
CA GLN A 163 26.09 -11.57 4.44
C GLN A 163 27.50 -11.00 4.19
N ASP A 164 27.81 -9.83 4.73
CA ASP A 164 29.13 -9.20 4.60
C ASP A 164 30.24 -10.05 5.23
N LYS A 165 29.95 -10.70 6.37
CA LYS A 165 30.89 -11.64 6.99
C LYS A 165 31.13 -12.91 6.18
N GLN A 166 30.20 -13.26 5.28
CA GLN A 166 30.29 -14.41 4.39
C GLN A 166 30.83 -14.05 3.01
N ALA A 167 31.24 -12.78 2.82
CA ALA A 167 31.61 -12.24 1.51
C ALA A 167 32.79 -12.94 0.85
N GLU A 168 33.75 -13.42 1.65
CA GLU A 168 34.94 -14.10 1.14
C GLU A 168 34.65 -15.54 0.68
N THR A 169 33.57 -16.16 1.16
CA THR A 169 33.23 -17.57 0.86
C THR A 169 32.14 -17.74 -0.19
N VAL A 170 31.29 -16.74 -0.42
CA VAL A 170 30.17 -16.81 -1.37
C VAL A 170 30.51 -15.98 -2.60
N LYS A 171 30.69 -16.64 -3.76
CA LYS A 171 30.82 -15.96 -5.04
C LYS A 171 29.47 -15.34 -5.43
N THR A 172 29.49 -14.04 -5.73
CA THR A 172 28.34 -13.31 -6.30
C THR A 172 28.55 -13.08 -7.79
N ALA A 173 27.48 -12.73 -8.50
CA ALA A 173 27.57 -12.30 -9.88
C ALA A 173 28.54 -11.13 -10.07
N ASN A 174 29.27 -11.14 -11.20
CA ASN A 174 30.09 -10.03 -11.64
C ASN A 174 29.34 -9.23 -12.72
N LEU A 175 29.12 -7.95 -12.47
CA LEU A 175 28.34 -7.07 -13.33
C LEU A 175 29.18 -6.31 -14.38
N THR A 176 30.49 -6.51 -14.46
CA THR A 176 31.34 -5.80 -15.45
C THR A 176 31.14 -6.26 -16.90
N SER A 177 30.50 -7.41 -17.11
CA SER A 177 30.19 -7.97 -18.43
C SER A 177 28.79 -8.59 -18.40
N LEU A 178 27.79 -7.72 -18.30
CA LEU A 178 26.38 -8.08 -18.26
C LEU A 178 25.93 -8.62 -19.61
N GLU A 179 25.43 -9.85 -19.62
CA GLU A 179 24.67 -10.39 -20.74
C GLU A 179 23.19 -10.30 -20.38
N ILE A 180 22.43 -9.56 -21.19
CA ILE A 180 20.99 -9.42 -21.02
C ILE A 180 20.33 -10.69 -21.57
N GLY A 181 19.59 -11.38 -20.72
CA GLY A 181 18.81 -12.55 -21.08
C GLY A 181 17.63 -12.20 -22.00
N PRO A 182 17.15 -13.17 -22.80
CA PRO A 182 16.06 -12.94 -23.76
C PRO A 182 14.71 -12.61 -23.09
N TYR A 183 14.58 -12.88 -21.79
CA TYR A 183 13.35 -12.64 -21.01
C TYR A 183 13.56 -11.61 -19.89
N ASP A 184 14.71 -10.93 -19.88
CA ASP A 184 15.01 -9.92 -18.87
C ASP A 184 14.00 -8.78 -18.91
N VAL A 185 13.63 -8.31 -17.72
CA VAL A 185 12.64 -7.26 -17.54
C VAL A 185 13.39 -5.98 -17.17
N LEU A 186 13.69 -5.17 -18.19
CA LEU A 186 14.53 -3.98 -18.06
C LEU A 186 13.78 -2.74 -17.55
N GLN A 187 12.45 -2.81 -17.49
CA GLN A 187 11.60 -1.69 -17.10
C GLN A 187 10.30 -2.18 -16.45
N TYR A 188 9.56 -1.24 -15.84
CA TYR A 188 8.31 -1.52 -15.14
C TYR A 188 7.32 -2.32 -16.00
N ARG A 189 6.86 -3.46 -15.50
CA ARG A 189 5.85 -4.34 -16.15
C ARG A 189 6.25 -4.90 -17.52
N GLY A 190 7.54 -4.98 -17.84
CA GLY A 190 8.00 -5.55 -19.11
C GLY A 190 8.15 -4.50 -20.23
N PRO A 191 8.57 -4.92 -21.42
CA PRO A 191 8.97 -4.00 -22.51
C PRO A 191 7.86 -3.04 -22.94
N GLU A 192 6.61 -3.49 -22.92
CA GLU A 192 5.43 -2.69 -23.31
C GLU A 192 4.71 -2.08 -22.09
N ARG A 193 5.20 -2.32 -20.86
CA ARG A 193 4.58 -1.92 -19.58
C ARG A 193 3.15 -2.42 -19.34
N ASP A 194 2.73 -3.41 -20.10
CA ASP A 194 1.39 -4.01 -20.06
C ASP A 194 1.27 -5.14 -19.02
N GLY A 195 2.41 -5.69 -18.57
CA GLY A 195 2.47 -6.83 -17.65
C GLY A 195 2.28 -8.19 -18.34
N VAL A 196 2.47 -8.25 -19.66
CA VAL A 196 2.54 -9.49 -20.42
C VAL A 196 3.99 -9.93 -20.53
N SER A 197 4.29 -11.12 -20.03
CA SER A 197 5.65 -11.65 -19.97
C SER A 197 5.90 -12.66 -21.09
N GLN A 198 7.15 -12.74 -21.60
CA GLN A 198 7.63 -13.79 -22.54
C GLN A 198 8.53 -14.84 -21.86
N GLY A 199 8.44 -16.12 -22.26
CA GLY A 199 9.15 -17.21 -21.58
C GLY A 199 8.63 -18.62 -21.90
N PRO A 200 9.16 -19.66 -21.22
CA PRO A 200 8.69 -21.04 -21.38
C PRO A 200 7.25 -21.20 -20.87
N LYS A 201 6.56 -22.22 -21.39
CA LYS A 201 5.21 -22.58 -20.96
C LYS A 201 5.21 -23.06 -19.51
N LEU A 202 4.42 -22.40 -18.67
CA LEU A 202 4.27 -22.78 -17.27
C LEU A 202 3.40 -24.04 -17.14
N ALA A 203 3.76 -24.90 -16.19
CA ALA A 203 2.93 -26.03 -15.83
C ALA A 203 1.66 -25.56 -15.10
N ARG A 204 0.56 -26.27 -15.30
CA ARG A 204 -0.76 -25.91 -14.77
C ARG A 204 -1.13 -26.59 -13.47
N ASP A 205 -0.33 -27.54 -13.00
CA ASP A 205 -0.67 -28.40 -11.89
C ASP A 205 -0.01 -27.92 -10.59
N TRP A 206 -0.06 -26.62 -10.30
CA TRP A 206 0.50 -26.03 -9.08
C TRP A 206 -0.03 -26.65 -7.78
N SER A 207 -1.23 -27.23 -7.82
CA SER A 207 -1.78 -28.03 -6.72
C SER A 207 -0.97 -29.29 -6.39
N LYS A 208 -0.18 -29.81 -7.32
CA LYS A 208 0.73 -30.97 -7.17
C LYS A 208 2.20 -30.56 -7.20
N ASN A 209 2.54 -29.72 -8.17
CA ASN A 209 3.88 -29.23 -8.44
C ASN A 209 3.92 -27.73 -8.16
N ALA A 210 3.91 -27.36 -6.88
CA ALA A 210 3.94 -25.95 -6.48
C ALA A 210 5.30 -25.30 -6.82
N PRO A 211 5.35 -23.97 -7.01
CA PRO A 211 6.61 -23.25 -7.18
C PRO A 211 7.60 -23.51 -6.05
N GLN A 212 8.88 -23.71 -6.38
CA GLN A 212 9.92 -23.99 -5.41
C GLN A 212 10.63 -22.70 -4.99
N VAL A 213 10.80 -22.50 -3.69
CA VAL A 213 11.54 -21.35 -3.17
C VAL A 213 13.02 -21.48 -3.50
N LEU A 214 13.60 -20.46 -4.13
CA LEU A 214 15.03 -20.36 -4.38
C LEU A 214 15.72 -19.67 -3.21
N TRP A 215 15.19 -18.52 -2.79
CA TRP A 215 15.64 -17.79 -1.61
C TRP A 215 14.54 -16.86 -1.09
N ARG A 216 14.70 -16.43 0.17
CA ARG A 216 13.88 -15.40 0.82
C ARG A 216 14.79 -14.55 1.72
N GLN A 217 14.64 -13.23 1.65
CA GLN A 217 15.49 -12.26 2.35
C GLN A 217 14.67 -11.06 2.85
N PRO A 218 15.06 -10.38 3.95
CA PRO A 218 14.48 -9.08 4.29
C PRO A 218 14.86 -8.02 3.24
N VAL A 219 14.00 -7.03 3.04
CA VAL A 219 14.19 -5.92 2.09
C VAL A 219 13.78 -4.59 2.73
N GLY A 220 14.23 -3.47 2.18
CA GLY A 220 13.80 -2.15 2.64
C GLY A 220 12.34 -1.85 2.28
N GLY A 221 11.76 -0.82 2.90
CA GLY A 221 10.37 -0.41 2.66
C GLY A 221 10.14 0.09 1.23
N GLY A 222 8.89 0.11 0.76
CA GLY A 222 8.50 0.64 -0.54
C GLY A 222 7.76 -0.38 -1.41
N TYR A 223 7.21 0.12 -2.52
CA TYR A 223 6.36 -0.63 -3.45
C TYR A 223 6.91 -0.72 -4.88
N ALA A 224 8.14 -0.25 -5.10
CA ALA A 224 8.83 -0.47 -6.37
C ALA A 224 8.96 -1.98 -6.67
N SER A 225 8.79 -2.35 -7.92
CA SER A 225 9.08 -3.70 -8.41
C SER A 225 10.60 -3.88 -8.59
N PHE A 226 11.02 -5.03 -9.13
CA PHE A 226 12.38 -5.22 -9.62
C PHE A 226 12.46 -4.90 -11.12
N VAL A 227 13.63 -4.51 -11.57
CA VAL A 227 14.08 -4.82 -12.94
C VAL A 227 15.12 -5.93 -12.84
N VAL A 228 15.15 -6.79 -13.85
CA VAL A 228 16.09 -7.91 -13.94
C VAL A 228 17.02 -7.66 -15.11
N VAL A 229 18.31 -7.60 -14.84
CA VAL A 229 19.36 -7.36 -15.85
C VAL A 229 20.42 -8.43 -15.67
N GLY A 230 20.37 -9.45 -16.52
CA GLY A 230 21.14 -10.67 -16.43
C GLY A 230 21.04 -11.29 -15.02
N PRO A 231 22.15 -11.37 -14.26
CA PRO A 231 22.16 -11.97 -12.93
C PRO A 231 21.74 -11.01 -11.80
N ALA A 232 21.28 -9.79 -12.10
CA ALA A 232 20.98 -8.77 -11.10
C ALA A 232 19.50 -8.40 -11.05
N LEU A 233 18.99 -8.21 -9.84
CA LEU A 233 17.71 -7.58 -9.53
C LEU A 233 17.96 -6.18 -9.02
N VAL A 234 17.42 -5.15 -9.68
CA VAL A 234 17.57 -3.76 -9.23
C VAL A 234 16.23 -3.20 -8.77
N THR A 235 16.24 -2.53 -7.63
CA THR A 235 15.06 -1.87 -7.09
C THR A 235 15.43 -0.64 -6.27
N ILE A 236 14.42 0.08 -5.79
CA ILE A 236 14.58 1.18 -4.84
C ILE A 236 13.77 0.89 -3.57
N GLU A 237 14.34 1.22 -2.41
CA GLU A 237 13.77 0.91 -1.10
C GLU A 237 14.09 1.97 -0.03
N GLN A 238 13.33 2.02 1.05
CA GLN A 238 13.63 2.86 2.21
C GLN A 238 14.48 2.11 3.24
N ARG A 239 15.59 2.73 3.65
CA ARG A 239 16.42 2.32 4.80
C ARG A 239 16.53 3.48 5.79
N ARG A 240 15.80 3.43 6.91
CA ARG A 240 15.72 4.51 7.91
C ARG A 240 15.32 5.86 7.28
N ASP A 241 16.22 6.84 7.29
CA ASP A 241 16.04 8.20 6.80
C ASP A 241 16.64 8.40 5.39
N GLU A 242 17.00 7.29 4.72
CA GLU A 242 17.57 7.27 3.38
C GLU A 242 16.71 6.43 2.44
N GLU A 243 16.57 6.88 1.19
CA GLU A 243 16.18 6.01 0.08
C GLU A 243 17.44 5.38 -0.51
N ALA A 244 17.34 4.12 -0.92
CA ALA A 244 18.45 3.31 -1.39
C ALA A 244 18.06 2.64 -2.72
N ILE A 245 18.86 2.89 -3.76
CA ILE A 245 18.81 2.13 -5.01
C ILE A 245 19.79 0.97 -4.84
N VAL A 246 19.34 -0.25 -5.10
CA VAL A 246 20.04 -1.48 -4.69
C VAL A 246 20.01 -2.48 -5.83
N ALA A 247 21.16 -3.09 -6.11
CA ALA A 247 21.23 -4.32 -6.87
C ALA A 247 21.42 -5.52 -5.95
N TYR A 248 20.66 -6.57 -6.21
CA TYR A 248 20.76 -7.87 -5.58
C TYR A 248 21.14 -8.92 -6.64
N ASP A 249 21.82 -9.97 -6.21
CA ASP A 249 22.11 -11.14 -7.02
C ASP A 249 20.82 -11.97 -7.18
N ALA A 250 20.42 -12.26 -8.41
CA ALA A 250 19.15 -12.92 -8.72
C ALA A 250 19.10 -14.38 -8.24
N GLU A 251 20.24 -15.06 -8.14
CA GLU A 251 20.33 -16.46 -7.72
C GLU A 251 20.35 -16.61 -6.20
N THR A 252 20.77 -15.59 -5.46
CA THR A 252 21.02 -15.70 -4.01
C THR A 252 20.28 -14.66 -3.16
N GLY A 253 19.77 -13.59 -3.77
CA GLY A 253 19.17 -12.43 -3.09
C GLY A 253 20.19 -11.57 -2.32
N ARG A 254 21.49 -11.77 -2.56
CA ARG A 254 22.56 -11.05 -1.86
C ARG A 254 22.79 -9.67 -2.45
N GLU A 255 23.00 -8.66 -1.61
CA GLU A 255 23.32 -7.30 -2.08
C GLU A 255 24.64 -7.27 -2.86
N LEU A 256 24.60 -6.72 -4.07
CA LEU A 256 25.75 -6.53 -4.95
C LEU A 256 26.34 -5.13 -4.78
N TRP A 257 25.47 -4.12 -4.83
CA TRP A 257 25.83 -2.73 -4.56
C TRP A 257 24.62 -1.94 -4.05
N VAL A 258 24.90 -0.80 -3.40
CA VAL A 258 23.88 0.13 -2.94
C VAL A 258 24.33 1.57 -3.13
N TYR A 259 23.43 2.40 -3.65
CA TYR A 259 23.54 3.87 -3.62
C TYR A 259 22.45 4.44 -2.73
N LYS A 260 22.83 5.23 -1.72
CA LYS A 260 21.90 5.84 -0.76
C LYS A 260 21.94 7.36 -0.83
N TYR A 261 20.81 7.98 -0.53
CA TYR A 261 20.71 9.42 -0.37
C TYR A 261 19.69 9.81 0.71
N PRO A 262 19.88 10.96 1.39
CA PRO A 262 18.94 11.43 2.40
C PRO A 262 17.58 11.76 1.80
N ALA A 263 16.60 10.91 2.08
CA ALA A 263 15.21 11.05 1.65
C ALA A 263 14.37 10.11 2.49
N ARG A 264 13.21 10.58 2.96
CA ARG A 264 12.27 9.72 3.67
C ARG A 264 10.85 10.09 3.29
N PHE A 265 10.11 9.09 2.83
CA PHE A 265 8.70 9.23 2.51
C PHE A 265 7.86 8.27 3.34
N SER A 266 6.73 8.77 3.82
CA SER A 266 5.76 7.97 4.56
C SER A 266 4.40 8.64 4.54
N GLU A 267 3.35 7.86 4.33
CA GLU A 267 1.96 8.29 4.48
C GLU A 267 1.10 7.18 5.11
N PRO A 268 -0.10 7.46 5.65
CA PRO A 268 -0.85 6.51 6.46
C PRO A 268 -1.32 5.23 5.76
N LEU A 269 -1.66 5.30 4.47
CA LEU A 269 -2.29 4.22 3.72
C LEU A 269 -1.24 3.22 3.22
N GLY A 270 -0.28 3.67 2.42
CA GLY A 270 0.82 2.88 1.90
C GLY A 270 2.03 2.82 2.81
N GLY A 271 2.17 3.66 3.83
CA GLY A 271 3.34 3.59 4.69
C GLY A 271 4.60 4.10 3.99
N VAL A 272 5.72 3.44 4.25
CA VAL A 272 7.06 4.00 4.04
C VAL A 272 7.67 3.61 2.69
N GLY A 273 8.35 4.56 2.06
CA GLY A 273 9.33 4.32 1.00
C GLY A 273 8.86 4.60 -0.43
N PRO A 274 9.76 4.37 -1.40
CA PRO A 274 9.56 4.66 -2.82
C PRO A 274 8.69 3.62 -3.53
N ARG A 275 8.04 4.07 -4.62
CA ARG A 275 7.01 3.32 -5.37
C ARG A 275 7.35 3.11 -6.84
N ALA A 276 8.11 4.03 -7.44
CA ALA A 276 8.54 3.94 -8.84
C ALA A 276 9.59 2.85 -9.03
N THR A 277 9.39 1.99 -10.03
CA THR A 277 10.34 0.94 -10.40
C THR A 277 11.47 1.55 -11.23
N PRO A 278 12.75 1.22 -11.00
CA PRO A 278 13.83 1.70 -11.86
C PRO A 278 13.69 1.23 -13.31
N GLU A 279 14.49 1.80 -14.19
CA GLU A 279 14.65 1.37 -15.57
C GLU A 279 16.12 1.20 -15.92
N PHE A 280 16.43 0.12 -16.62
CA PHE A 280 17.75 -0.13 -17.19
C PHE A 280 17.79 0.31 -18.65
N HIS A 281 18.80 1.09 -19.02
CA HIS A 281 19.09 1.42 -20.41
C HIS A 281 20.59 1.68 -20.60
N ALA A 282 21.21 1.01 -21.57
CA ALA A 282 22.62 1.19 -21.96
C ALA A 282 23.60 1.26 -20.77
N ASP A 283 23.62 0.19 -19.97
CA ASP A 283 24.48 0.03 -18.77
C ASP A 283 24.20 1.00 -17.61
N ARG A 284 23.06 1.69 -17.65
CA ARG A 284 22.66 2.65 -16.62
C ARG A 284 21.32 2.30 -16.02
N ILE A 285 21.18 2.63 -14.74
CA ILE A 285 19.93 2.56 -14.00
C ILE A 285 19.40 3.97 -13.78
N TYR A 286 18.14 4.19 -14.17
CA TYR A 286 17.38 5.41 -13.93
C TYR A 286 16.32 5.10 -12.87
N ALA A 287 16.39 5.79 -11.74
CA ALA A 287 15.47 5.53 -10.63
C ALA A 287 14.92 6.83 -10.05
N LEU A 288 13.61 6.84 -9.81
CA LEU A 288 12.89 7.96 -9.21
C LEU A 288 12.49 7.62 -7.77
N GLY A 289 12.97 8.41 -6.82
CA GLY A 289 12.59 8.32 -5.42
C GLY A 289 11.21 8.90 -5.12
N ALA A 290 10.63 8.50 -3.99
CA ALA A 290 9.28 8.92 -3.59
C ALA A 290 9.17 10.43 -3.38
N THR A 291 10.29 11.07 -3.04
CA THR A 291 10.43 12.51 -2.81
C THR A 291 10.91 13.28 -4.05
N GLY A 292 10.89 12.65 -5.22
CA GLY A 292 11.25 13.29 -6.50
C GLY A 292 12.74 13.31 -6.83
N VAL A 293 13.59 12.55 -6.13
CA VAL A 293 15.01 12.45 -6.50
C VAL A 293 15.15 11.49 -7.69
N LEU A 294 15.47 12.02 -8.86
CA LEU A 294 15.81 11.23 -10.04
C LEU A 294 17.31 11.03 -10.09
N SER A 295 17.76 9.79 -10.22
CA SER A 295 19.17 9.43 -10.25
C SER A 295 19.50 8.55 -11.46
N CYS A 296 20.67 8.79 -12.05
CA CYS A 296 21.30 7.89 -13.00
C CYS A 296 22.56 7.28 -12.39
N LEU A 297 22.62 5.95 -12.36
CA LEU A 297 23.71 5.18 -11.80
C LEU A 297 24.32 4.28 -12.87
N ASP A 298 25.61 3.99 -12.74
CA ASP A 298 26.25 2.88 -13.43
C ASP A 298 25.70 1.55 -12.92
N MET A 299 25.30 0.65 -13.82
CA MET A 299 24.73 -0.65 -13.44
C MET A 299 25.76 -1.59 -12.79
N ALA A 300 27.05 -1.48 -13.15
CA ALA A 300 28.06 -2.43 -12.71
C ALA A 300 28.43 -2.24 -11.24
N ASP A 301 28.46 -0.99 -10.76
CA ASP A 301 28.92 -0.68 -9.40
C ASP A 301 28.04 0.31 -8.62
N GLY A 302 26.94 0.78 -9.20
CA GLY A 302 26.01 1.71 -8.56
C GLY A 302 26.58 3.13 -8.42
N LYS A 303 27.70 3.47 -9.07
CA LYS A 303 28.26 4.83 -9.01
C LYS A 303 27.30 5.81 -9.67
N ARG A 304 27.01 6.89 -8.94
CA ARG A 304 26.20 8.00 -9.44
C ARG A 304 26.89 8.71 -10.59
N GLN A 305 26.20 8.79 -11.72
CA GLN A 305 26.53 9.65 -12.84
C GLN A 305 25.96 11.06 -12.61
N TRP A 306 24.67 11.15 -12.32
CA TRP A 306 23.99 12.39 -11.93
C TRP A 306 22.79 12.09 -11.02
N SER A 307 22.36 13.09 -10.24
CA SER A 307 21.19 12.99 -9.36
C SER A 307 20.70 14.38 -8.97
N PHE A 308 19.39 14.61 -9.05
CA PHE A 308 18.76 15.88 -8.68
C PHE A 308 17.29 15.66 -8.32
N ASN A 309 16.63 16.69 -7.77
CA ASN A 309 15.23 16.60 -7.37
C ASN A 309 14.32 17.26 -8.43
N ILE A 310 13.48 16.47 -9.09
CA ILE A 310 12.59 16.92 -10.16
C ILE A 310 11.47 17.83 -9.65
N LEU A 311 11.05 17.69 -8.40
CA LEU A 311 10.02 18.54 -7.82
C LEU A 311 10.56 19.95 -7.60
N ASN A 312 11.78 20.07 -7.06
CA ASN A 312 12.45 21.37 -6.93
C ASN A 312 12.71 22.02 -8.29
N GLU A 313 13.20 21.26 -9.27
CA GLU A 313 13.51 21.76 -10.62
C GLU A 313 12.27 22.27 -11.38
N ASN A 314 11.09 21.69 -11.10
CA ASN A 314 9.83 22.06 -11.78
C ASN A 314 8.88 22.87 -10.88
N GLU A 315 9.34 23.31 -9.71
CA GLU A 315 8.54 24.05 -8.73
C GLU A 315 7.22 23.32 -8.36
N CYS A 316 7.33 22.00 -8.23
CA CYS A 316 6.22 21.12 -7.88
C CYS A 316 6.23 20.74 -6.40
N GLU A 317 5.05 20.57 -5.83
CA GLU A 317 4.84 19.90 -4.56
C GLU A 317 4.77 18.38 -4.79
N ASN A 318 5.15 17.62 -3.76
CA ASN A 318 5.05 16.17 -3.84
C ASN A 318 3.59 15.69 -3.83
N LEU A 319 3.36 14.52 -4.40
CA LEU A 319 2.07 13.85 -4.44
C LEU A 319 1.68 13.29 -3.08
N ASP A 320 0.38 13.11 -2.83
CA ASP A 320 -0.12 12.60 -1.56
C ASP A 320 0.37 11.17 -1.25
N TRP A 321 0.49 10.33 -2.29
CA TRP A 321 1.07 8.99 -2.20
C TRP A 321 2.52 8.91 -2.70
N GLY A 322 3.17 10.06 -2.93
CA GLY A 322 4.56 10.15 -3.39
C GLY A 322 4.75 9.79 -4.86
N MET A 323 5.91 10.12 -5.41
CA MET A 323 6.23 9.83 -6.81
C MET A 323 6.20 8.31 -7.05
N SER A 324 5.32 7.88 -7.97
CA SER A 324 5.05 6.46 -8.25
C SER A 324 5.18 6.08 -9.73
N GLY A 325 5.05 7.06 -10.64
CA GLY A 325 5.28 6.82 -12.06
C GLY A 325 6.74 6.47 -12.31
N SER A 326 6.99 5.24 -12.72
CA SER A 326 8.32 4.74 -13.10
C SER A 326 8.85 5.57 -14.28
N PRO A 327 10.15 5.95 -14.29
CA PRO A 327 10.74 6.65 -15.43
C PRO A 327 10.54 5.86 -16.73
N LEU A 328 10.58 6.55 -17.87
CA LEU A 328 10.59 5.95 -19.21
C LEU A 328 11.80 6.49 -19.96
N VAL A 329 12.70 5.62 -20.42
CA VAL A 329 13.77 6.02 -21.34
C VAL A 329 13.26 5.91 -22.78
N TYR A 330 13.45 6.98 -23.53
CA TYR A 330 13.12 7.03 -24.96
C TYR A 330 14.22 7.83 -25.67
N ASP A 331 14.79 7.22 -26.71
CA ASP A 331 15.95 7.75 -27.42
C ASP A 331 17.08 8.18 -26.46
N ASP A 332 17.35 9.47 -26.36
CA ASP A 332 18.38 10.05 -25.50
C ASP A 332 17.80 10.90 -24.36
N VAL A 333 16.55 10.66 -23.96
CA VAL A 333 15.91 11.23 -22.75
C VAL A 333 15.39 10.18 -21.77
N VAL A 334 15.33 10.58 -20.49
CA VAL A 334 14.49 9.96 -19.47
C VAL A 334 13.30 10.86 -19.15
N LEU A 335 12.11 10.31 -19.23
CA LEU A 335 10.82 10.96 -19.06
C LEU A 335 10.22 10.64 -17.69
N VAL A 336 9.65 11.66 -17.05
CA VAL A 336 8.95 11.54 -15.76
C VAL A 336 7.71 12.46 -15.73
N ASN A 337 6.78 12.18 -14.82
CA ASN A 337 5.55 12.95 -14.59
C ASN A 337 5.62 13.65 -13.21
N PRO A 338 6.32 14.79 -13.06
CA PRO A 338 6.50 15.44 -11.75
C PRO A 338 5.26 16.17 -11.20
N GLY A 339 4.21 16.29 -12.01
CA GLY A 339 3.15 17.28 -11.85
C GLY A 339 2.53 17.49 -10.47
N ASN A 340 1.90 18.64 -10.25
CA ASN A 340 1.25 18.99 -8.99
C ASN A 340 -0.12 18.35 -8.84
N GLN A 341 -0.41 17.76 -7.69
CA GLN A 341 -1.80 17.45 -7.31
C GLN A 341 -2.50 18.61 -6.58
N LYS A 342 -1.72 19.45 -5.89
CA LYS A 342 -2.20 20.53 -5.03
C LYS A 342 -2.01 21.91 -5.67
N GLY A 343 -3.02 22.75 -5.50
CA GLY A 343 -3.03 24.13 -5.98
C GLY A 343 -3.49 24.30 -7.44
N ASP A 344 -3.71 25.56 -7.82
CA ASP A 344 -4.18 25.94 -9.16
C ASP A 344 -3.03 26.27 -10.14
N LYS A 345 -1.78 26.02 -9.74
CA LYS A 345 -0.61 26.29 -10.60
C LYS A 345 -0.56 25.28 -11.74
N ALA A 346 -0.38 25.77 -12.96
CA ALA A 346 -0.06 24.94 -14.12
C ALA A 346 1.11 24.01 -13.79
N SER A 347 1.00 22.75 -14.19
CA SER A 347 1.87 21.65 -13.78
C SER A 347 2.44 20.97 -15.02
N ARG A 348 3.68 20.46 -14.98
CA ARG A 348 4.21 19.70 -16.12
C ARG A 348 3.79 18.25 -16.04
N SER A 349 2.98 17.82 -17.01
CA SER A 349 2.58 16.40 -17.16
C SER A 349 3.73 15.55 -17.68
N ILE A 350 4.66 16.12 -18.44
CA ILE A 350 5.82 15.40 -18.93
C ILE A 350 7.03 16.32 -18.79
N VAL A 351 8.12 15.77 -18.26
CA VAL A 351 9.43 16.42 -18.31
C VAL A 351 10.45 15.40 -18.75
N ALA A 352 11.27 15.79 -19.73
CA ALA A 352 12.32 14.97 -20.31
C ALA A 352 13.69 15.53 -19.91
N TYR A 353 14.60 14.65 -19.52
CA TYR A 353 15.97 14.99 -19.15
C TYR A 353 16.96 14.18 -19.98
N ASP A 354 18.06 14.82 -20.39
CA ASP A 354 19.15 14.20 -21.15
C ASP A 354 19.77 13.04 -20.35
N LEU A 355 19.94 11.87 -20.98
CA LEU A 355 20.54 10.70 -20.32
C LEU A 355 21.98 10.94 -19.85
N ALA A 356 22.74 11.79 -20.55
CA ALA A 356 24.16 12.01 -20.30
C ALA A 356 24.43 12.85 -19.04
N ASP A 357 23.63 13.89 -18.79
CA ASP A 357 23.92 14.85 -17.72
C ASP A 357 22.70 15.24 -16.85
N GLY A 358 21.51 14.72 -17.16
CA GLY A 358 20.29 14.97 -16.40
C GLY A 358 19.74 16.39 -16.59
N LYS A 359 20.19 17.16 -17.58
CA LYS A 359 19.61 18.48 -17.85
C LYS A 359 18.26 18.35 -18.54
N ARG A 360 17.32 19.23 -18.16
CA ARG A 360 15.99 19.27 -18.78
C ARG A 360 16.11 19.62 -20.27
N ARG A 361 15.53 18.78 -21.12
CA ARG A 361 15.49 19.00 -22.58
C ARG A 361 14.19 19.66 -23.02
N PHE A 362 13.06 19.06 -22.65
CA PHE A 362 11.73 19.60 -22.93
C PHE A 362 10.74 19.24 -21.83
N ALA A 363 9.58 19.90 -21.84
CA ALA A 363 8.49 19.65 -20.92
C ALA A 363 7.16 20.00 -21.58
N GLY A 364 6.11 19.26 -21.22
CA GLY A 364 4.80 19.37 -21.84
C GLY A 364 3.64 19.10 -20.88
N GLY A 365 2.45 19.47 -21.33
CA GLY A 365 1.21 19.37 -20.55
C GLY A 365 1.11 20.38 -19.40
N GLU A 366 -0.13 20.54 -18.93
CA GLU A 366 -0.50 21.47 -17.84
C GLU A 366 -1.28 20.78 -16.71
N SER A 367 -1.44 19.45 -16.79
CA SER A 367 -2.35 18.69 -15.93
C SER A 367 -1.69 18.26 -14.63
N LYS A 368 -2.55 17.93 -13.65
CA LYS A 368 -2.12 17.33 -12.40
C LYS A 368 -1.46 15.98 -12.62
N ALA A 369 -0.45 15.64 -11.84
CA ALA A 369 0.15 14.31 -11.91
C ALA A 369 -0.87 13.20 -11.58
N GLY A 370 -0.67 12.06 -12.23
CA GLY A 370 -1.26 10.80 -11.82
C GLY A 370 -0.22 9.97 -11.08
N TYR A 371 -0.45 8.65 -11.06
CA TYR A 371 0.48 7.69 -10.48
C TYR A 371 0.92 6.63 -11.49
N ALA A 372 0.26 6.56 -12.64
CA ALA A 372 0.68 5.74 -13.77
C ALA A 372 2.03 6.20 -14.33
N SER A 373 2.79 5.24 -14.81
CA SER A 373 4.07 5.44 -15.49
C SER A 373 3.82 5.84 -16.95
N PRO A 374 4.62 6.74 -17.54
CA PRO A 374 4.59 7.00 -18.97
C PRO A 374 4.78 5.73 -19.80
N MET A 375 4.10 5.66 -20.95
CA MET A 375 4.25 4.59 -21.94
C MET A 375 4.54 5.19 -23.31
N LEU A 376 5.45 4.58 -24.06
CA LEU A 376 5.62 4.86 -25.48
C LEU A 376 4.77 3.87 -26.26
N VAL A 377 3.87 4.36 -27.11
CA VAL A 377 2.97 3.51 -27.89
C VAL A 377 2.90 4.01 -29.33
N THR A 378 2.40 3.17 -30.23
CA THR A 378 2.00 3.59 -31.57
C THR A 378 0.49 3.43 -31.67
N LEU A 379 -0.24 4.53 -31.86
CA LEU A 379 -1.67 4.50 -32.16
C LEU A 379 -1.95 5.13 -33.51
N ASP A 380 -2.81 4.51 -34.31
CA ASP A 380 -3.14 4.91 -35.68
C ASP A 380 -1.89 5.24 -36.53
N GLY A 381 -0.83 4.43 -36.37
CA GLY A 381 0.44 4.58 -37.06
C GLY A 381 1.37 5.71 -36.57
N GLN A 382 0.97 6.49 -35.55
CA GLN A 382 1.80 7.55 -34.96
C GLN A 382 2.29 7.16 -33.56
N GLN A 383 3.62 7.28 -33.36
CA GLN A 383 4.24 7.09 -32.06
C GLN A 383 3.93 8.26 -31.12
N GLN A 384 3.62 7.96 -29.87
CA GLN A 384 3.19 8.94 -28.88
C GLN A 384 3.43 8.45 -27.45
N LEU A 385 3.59 9.41 -26.54
CA LEU A 385 3.66 9.17 -25.10
C LEU A 385 2.27 9.17 -24.50
N LEU A 386 1.85 8.06 -23.90
CA LEU A 386 0.64 8.01 -23.09
C LEU A 386 0.94 8.35 -21.64
N ILE A 387 0.16 9.28 -21.09
CA ILE A 387 0.16 9.62 -19.67
C ILE A 387 -1.26 9.50 -19.15
N PHE A 388 -1.45 8.64 -18.14
CA PHE A 388 -2.69 8.58 -17.39
C PHE A 388 -2.54 9.41 -16.11
N ASP A 389 -2.83 10.70 -16.25
CA ASP A 389 -2.59 11.70 -15.22
C ASP A 389 -3.84 11.92 -14.34
N GLY A 390 -3.79 12.86 -13.40
CA GLY A 390 -4.88 13.08 -12.45
C GLY A 390 -6.21 13.54 -13.07
N VAL A 391 -6.22 13.97 -14.34
CA VAL A 391 -7.44 14.44 -15.01
C VAL A 391 -7.91 13.53 -16.15
N GLY A 392 -7.08 12.58 -16.59
CA GLY A 392 -7.46 11.55 -17.55
C GLY A 392 -6.28 11.01 -18.37
N LEU A 393 -6.61 10.28 -19.44
CA LEU A 393 -5.60 9.77 -20.38
C LEU A 393 -5.30 10.83 -21.44
N ALA A 394 -4.03 11.04 -21.76
CA ALA A 394 -3.61 11.91 -22.86
C ALA A 394 -2.45 11.30 -23.64
N GLY A 395 -2.45 11.57 -24.95
CA GLY A 395 -1.34 11.31 -25.84
C GLY A 395 -0.53 12.58 -26.08
N PHE A 396 0.78 12.46 -26.11
CA PHE A 396 1.72 13.54 -26.36
C PHE A 396 2.73 13.15 -27.44
N ASP A 397 3.17 14.13 -28.21
CA ASP A 397 4.27 13.93 -29.15
C ASP A 397 5.57 13.64 -28.38
N PRO A 398 6.33 12.58 -28.75
CA PRO A 398 7.52 12.19 -28.02
C PRO A 398 8.71 13.14 -28.25
N GLU A 399 8.70 13.96 -29.31
CA GLU A 399 9.80 14.88 -29.64
C GLU A 399 9.76 16.17 -28.81
N ASP A 400 8.57 16.73 -28.57
CA ASP A 400 8.41 18.03 -27.91
C ASP A 400 7.43 18.06 -26.73
N ALA A 401 6.77 16.93 -26.44
CA ALA A 401 5.72 16.81 -25.43
C ALA A 401 4.51 17.74 -25.65
N SER A 402 4.23 18.14 -26.89
CA SER A 402 2.96 18.76 -27.25
C SER A 402 1.80 17.76 -27.09
N GLN A 403 0.67 18.21 -26.56
CA GLN A 403 -0.49 17.32 -26.34
C GLN A 403 -1.20 17.08 -27.66
N LEU A 404 -1.33 15.82 -28.06
CA LEU A 404 -2.02 15.39 -29.28
C LEU A 404 -3.53 15.30 -29.05
N TRP A 405 -3.94 14.72 -27.93
CA TRP A 405 -5.35 14.52 -27.56
C TRP A 405 -5.50 14.30 -26.05
N ARG A 406 -6.75 14.33 -25.57
CA ARG A 406 -7.09 14.01 -24.18
C ARG A 406 -8.48 13.39 -24.07
N PHE A 407 -8.56 12.35 -23.25
CA PHE A 407 -9.80 11.78 -22.77
C PHE A 407 -9.98 12.05 -21.26
N PRO A 408 -10.97 12.87 -20.84
CA PRO A 408 -11.20 13.17 -19.44
C PRO A 408 -11.62 11.93 -18.65
N TRP A 409 -10.90 11.65 -17.56
CA TRP A 409 -11.22 10.55 -16.65
C TRP A 409 -10.72 10.90 -15.25
N LYS A 410 -11.62 11.51 -14.46
CA LYS A 410 -11.32 11.92 -13.09
C LYS A 410 -11.78 10.85 -12.11
N SER A 411 -10.85 10.39 -11.29
CA SER A 411 -11.13 9.55 -10.14
C SER A 411 -11.16 10.39 -8.86
N GLU A 412 -11.62 9.77 -7.76
CA GLU A 412 -11.55 10.41 -6.45
C GLU A 412 -10.08 10.69 -6.09
N PHE A 413 -9.82 11.89 -5.57
CA PHE A 413 -8.47 12.41 -5.24
C PHE A 413 -7.47 12.42 -6.43
N ASP A 414 -7.97 12.44 -7.67
CA ASP A 414 -7.13 12.47 -8.89
C ASP A 414 -6.13 11.28 -8.94
N ILE A 415 -6.55 10.10 -8.48
CA ILE A 415 -5.76 8.86 -8.42
C ILE A 415 -5.98 8.01 -9.67
N ASN A 416 -5.18 8.22 -10.70
CA ASN A 416 -5.08 7.32 -11.84
C ASN A 416 -3.72 6.61 -11.78
N ALA A 417 -3.72 5.35 -11.32
CA ALA A 417 -2.51 4.61 -10.96
C ALA A 417 -2.28 3.34 -11.78
N ALA A 418 -3.35 2.72 -12.30
CA ALA A 418 -3.25 1.57 -13.17
C ALA A 418 -2.66 1.95 -14.53
N GLN A 419 -1.74 1.14 -15.07
CA GLN A 419 -1.26 1.32 -16.43
C GLN A 419 -2.41 1.10 -17.42
N PRO A 420 -2.55 1.96 -18.44
CA PRO A 420 -3.34 1.65 -19.62
C PRO A 420 -2.86 0.34 -20.28
N PHE A 421 -3.77 -0.39 -20.90
CA PHE A 421 -3.45 -1.55 -21.72
C PHE A 421 -3.78 -1.24 -23.18
N VAL A 422 -2.78 -1.29 -24.07
CA VAL A 422 -2.96 -1.10 -25.51
C VAL A 422 -3.44 -2.43 -26.11
N VAL A 423 -4.66 -2.42 -26.65
CA VAL A 423 -5.31 -3.62 -27.19
C VAL A 423 -4.83 -3.90 -28.61
N ASP A 424 -4.80 -2.85 -29.42
CA ASP A 424 -4.39 -2.86 -30.82
C ASP A 424 -4.01 -1.42 -31.26
N GLU A 425 -3.94 -1.19 -32.57
CA GLU A 425 -3.52 0.08 -33.16
C GLU A 425 -4.38 1.28 -32.71
N ASN A 426 -5.65 1.10 -32.33
CA ASN A 426 -6.54 2.23 -32.02
C ASN A 426 -7.25 2.09 -30.67
N ARG A 427 -7.18 0.92 -30.02
CA ARG A 427 -7.95 0.65 -28.80
C ARG A 427 -7.09 0.58 -27.55
N VAL A 428 -7.53 1.27 -26.49
CA VAL A 428 -6.84 1.31 -25.19
C VAL A 428 -7.84 1.09 -24.06
N VAL A 429 -7.52 0.18 -23.14
CA VAL A 429 -8.26 -0.01 -21.89
C VAL A 429 -7.64 0.85 -20.79
N ILE A 430 -8.46 1.60 -20.07
CA ILE A 430 -8.07 2.32 -18.84
C ILE A 430 -8.94 1.88 -17.66
N THR A 431 -8.36 1.85 -16.46
CA THR A 431 -9.11 1.53 -15.23
C THR A 431 -8.64 2.37 -14.04
N SER A 432 -9.53 2.58 -13.07
CA SER A 432 -9.28 3.36 -11.85
C SER A 432 -10.28 2.93 -10.76
N ALA A 433 -10.24 3.56 -9.59
CA ALA A 433 -11.27 3.39 -8.57
C ALA A 433 -12.70 3.76 -9.02
N THR A 434 -12.85 4.55 -10.10
CA THR A 434 -14.16 4.99 -10.62
C THR A 434 -14.77 4.01 -11.63
N GLY A 435 -13.96 3.12 -12.22
CA GLY A 435 -14.41 2.16 -13.23
C GLY A 435 -13.35 1.88 -14.28
N THR A 436 -13.79 1.31 -15.39
CA THR A 436 -12.98 0.93 -16.56
C THR A 436 -13.63 1.45 -17.84
N ALA A 437 -12.82 1.74 -18.87
CA ALA A 437 -13.29 2.07 -20.20
C ALA A 437 -12.42 1.43 -21.27
N LEU A 438 -13.05 1.10 -22.41
CA LEU A 438 -12.35 0.88 -23.68
C LEU A 438 -12.49 2.14 -24.52
N LEU A 439 -11.37 2.69 -24.95
CA LEU A 439 -11.31 3.89 -25.79
C LEU A 439 -10.95 3.50 -27.21
N ASN A 440 -11.55 4.17 -28.19
CA ASN A 440 -11.09 4.21 -29.57
C ASN A 440 -10.37 5.55 -29.80
N ILE A 441 -9.15 5.51 -30.30
CA ILE A 441 -8.25 6.64 -30.53
C ILE A 441 -7.78 6.53 -31.98
N GLU A 442 -8.25 7.44 -32.83
CA GLU A 442 -7.98 7.41 -34.28
C GLU A 442 -7.85 8.83 -34.83
N GLN A 443 -7.20 8.99 -35.98
CA GLN A 443 -7.20 10.23 -36.74
C GLN A 443 -8.35 10.24 -37.74
N VAL A 444 -9.16 11.30 -37.69
CA VAL A 444 -10.23 11.56 -38.66
C VAL A 444 -9.96 12.93 -39.28
N ASP A 445 -9.78 12.97 -40.60
CA ASP A 445 -9.48 14.20 -41.36
C ASP A 445 -8.24 14.97 -40.84
N GLY A 446 -7.26 14.25 -40.27
CA GLY A 446 -6.02 14.80 -39.72
C GLY A 446 -6.12 15.34 -38.29
N GLU A 447 -7.25 15.13 -37.62
CA GLU A 447 -7.45 15.47 -36.20
C GLU A 447 -7.64 14.21 -35.37
N TRP A 448 -7.11 14.20 -34.14
CA TRP A 448 -7.31 13.11 -33.21
C TRP A 448 -8.74 13.10 -32.66
N LYS A 449 -9.40 11.95 -32.80
CA LYS A 449 -10.71 11.66 -32.24
C LYS A 449 -10.57 10.57 -31.18
N VAL A 450 -11.06 10.86 -29.97
CA VAL A 450 -11.00 9.94 -28.84
C VAL A 450 -12.38 9.77 -28.23
N GLU A 451 -12.93 8.57 -28.34
CA GLU A 451 -14.28 8.25 -27.87
C GLU A 451 -14.29 6.94 -27.08
N PRO A 452 -15.10 6.84 -26.01
CA PRO A 452 -15.28 5.57 -25.33
C PRO A 452 -16.14 4.66 -26.21
N VAL A 453 -15.66 3.44 -26.47
CA VAL A 453 -16.48 2.35 -27.00
C VAL A 453 -17.52 1.96 -25.94
N TRP A 454 -17.06 1.80 -24.70
CA TRP A 454 -17.91 1.60 -23.53
C TRP A 454 -17.21 2.06 -22.24
N THR A 455 -18.02 2.22 -21.19
CA THR A 455 -17.55 2.42 -19.82
C THR A 455 -18.26 1.43 -18.90
N SER A 456 -17.58 0.96 -17.86
CA SER A 456 -18.10 -0.05 -16.93
C SER A 456 -17.64 0.23 -15.50
N ARG A 457 -18.57 0.11 -14.54
CA ARG A 457 -18.27 0.13 -13.08
C ARG A 457 -18.14 -1.28 -12.49
N ARG A 458 -18.09 -2.31 -13.35
CA ARG A 458 -17.96 -3.72 -12.95
C ARG A 458 -16.51 -4.15 -12.71
N LEU A 459 -15.56 -3.32 -13.13
CA LEU A 459 -14.14 -3.38 -12.78
C LEU A 459 -13.70 -1.98 -12.35
N LYS A 460 -13.35 -1.82 -11.08
CA LYS A 460 -12.73 -0.62 -10.52
C LYS A 460 -11.31 -0.98 -10.10
N GLY A 461 -10.40 -0.98 -11.06
CA GLY A 461 -9.05 -1.53 -10.93
C GLY A 461 -8.18 -0.84 -9.87
N GLY A 462 -8.54 0.34 -9.37
CA GLY A 462 -7.76 1.04 -8.33
C GLY A 462 -6.31 1.24 -8.79
N TYR A 463 -5.38 0.52 -8.14
CA TYR A 463 -3.95 0.48 -8.48
C TYR A 463 -3.52 -0.77 -9.26
N CYS A 464 -4.43 -1.72 -9.52
CA CYS A 464 -4.18 -2.90 -10.34
C CYS A 464 -4.33 -2.55 -11.82
N SER A 465 -3.26 -2.74 -12.58
CA SER A 465 -3.30 -2.59 -14.04
C SER A 465 -4.06 -3.77 -14.67
N PRO A 466 -4.90 -3.56 -15.69
CA PRO A 466 -5.66 -4.63 -16.32
C PRO A 466 -4.75 -5.47 -17.23
N ILE A 467 -5.19 -6.68 -17.54
CA ILE A 467 -4.63 -7.55 -18.57
C ILE A 467 -5.72 -7.81 -19.60
N VAL A 468 -5.38 -7.72 -20.89
CA VAL A 468 -6.28 -8.17 -21.96
C VAL A 468 -5.73 -9.46 -22.56
N HIS A 469 -6.58 -10.49 -22.62
CA HIS A 469 -6.23 -11.77 -23.23
C HIS A 469 -7.46 -12.34 -23.94
N ASP A 470 -7.28 -12.77 -25.19
CA ASP A 470 -8.28 -13.44 -26.03
C ASP A 470 -9.67 -12.77 -26.05
N GLY A 471 -9.72 -11.44 -26.15
CA GLY A 471 -10.98 -10.68 -26.19
C GLY A 471 -11.63 -10.43 -24.83
N TYR A 472 -10.90 -10.63 -23.73
CA TYR A 472 -11.40 -10.40 -22.37
C TYR A 472 -10.45 -9.54 -21.55
N VAL A 473 -11.02 -8.72 -20.66
CA VAL A 473 -10.29 -7.84 -19.74
C VAL A 473 -10.31 -8.46 -18.34
N TYR A 474 -9.14 -8.71 -17.79
CA TYR A 474 -8.94 -9.23 -16.44
C TYR A 474 -8.37 -8.13 -15.54
N GLY A 475 -8.86 -8.06 -14.32
CA GLY A 475 -8.41 -7.09 -13.33
C GLY A 475 -8.99 -7.37 -11.96
N ILE A 476 -8.50 -6.67 -10.94
CA ILE A 476 -9.01 -6.80 -9.58
C ILE A 476 -10.01 -5.66 -9.31
N ASP A 477 -11.28 -6.01 -9.10
CA ASP A 477 -12.32 -5.04 -8.73
C ASP A 477 -12.43 -4.97 -7.20
N GLU A 478 -11.84 -3.91 -6.63
CA GLU A 478 -11.58 -3.71 -5.20
C GLU A 478 -10.64 -4.78 -4.64
N SER A 479 -11.11 -6.02 -4.52
CA SER A 479 -10.37 -7.10 -3.87
C SER A 479 -10.60 -8.47 -4.49
N ILE A 480 -11.38 -8.53 -5.58
CA ILE A 480 -11.78 -9.76 -6.24
C ILE A 480 -11.37 -9.69 -7.71
N LEU A 481 -10.72 -10.74 -8.22
CA LEU A 481 -10.42 -10.88 -9.64
C LEU A 481 -11.73 -10.98 -10.44
N VAL A 482 -11.80 -10.27 -11.56
CA VAL A 482 -12.96 -10.26 -12.47
C VAL A 482 -12.53 -10.41 -13.91
N CYS A 483 -13.48 -10.85 -14.74
CA CYS A 483 -13.36 -10.88 -16.19
C CYS A 483 -14.51 -10.09 -16.83
N LEU A 484 -14.17 -9.17 -17.73
CA LEU A 484 -15.12 -8.45 -18.58
C LEU A 484 -14.93 -8.88 -20.04
N ASP A 485 -16.01 -8.87 -20.81
CA ASP A 485 -15.93 -8.89 -22.27
C ASP A 485 -15.28 -7.60 -22.78
N LEU A 486 -14.30 -7.73 -23.68
CA LEU A 486 -13.60 -6.56 -24.23
C LEU A 486 -14.50 -5.73 -25.14
N GLU A 487 -15.43 -6.33 -25.88
CA GLU A 487 -16.20 -5.63 -26.91
C GLU A 487 -17.35 -4.80 -26.32
N ASP A 488 -17.98 -5.28 -25.23
CA ASP A 488 -19.13 -4.60 -24.63
C ASP A 488 -19.02 -4.27 -23.13
N GLY A 489 -17.92 -4.65 -22.48
CA GLY A 489 -17.65 -4.33 -21.08
C GLY A 489 -18.55 -5.07 -20.08
N LYS A 490 -19.30 -6.09 -20.51
CA LYS A 490 -20.14 -6.91 -19.63
C LYS A 490 -19.29 -7.81 -18.76
N LEU A 491 -19.73 -7.95 -17.51
CA LEU A 491 -19.14 -8.87 -16.55
C LEU A 491 -19.41 -10.32 -16.96
N GLN A 492 -18.35 -11.09 -17.21
CA GLN A 492 -18.41 -12.53 -17.43
C GLN A 492 -18.48 -13.26 -16.09
N TRP A 493 -17.54 -12.96 -15.20
CA TRP A 493 -17.53 -13.50 -13.85
C TRP A 493 -16.84 -12.56 -12.84
N LYS A 494 -17.28 -12.70 -11.58
CA LYS A 494 -16.68 -12.15 -10.37
C LYS A 494 -16.90 -13.17 -9.26
N ASP A 495 -15.86 -13.93 -8.93
CA ASP A 495 -15.97 -15.05 -7.99
C ASP A 495 -15.32 -14.71 -6.65
N ARG A 496 -15.99 -15.05 -5.54
CA ARG A 496 -15.48 -14.78 -4.18
C ARG A 496 -14.25 -15.61 -3.84
N ASP A 497 -14.03 -16.73 -4.54
CA ASP A 497 -12.81 -17.53 -4.37
C ASP A 497 -11.56 -16.80 -4.90
N GLY A 498 -11.76 -15.83 -5.81
CA GLY A 498 -10.72 -14.95 -6.36
C GLY A 498 -10.39 -13.73 -5.50
N GLN A 499 -10.40 -13.87 -4.17
CA GLN A 499 -10.11 -12.80 -3.22
C GLN A 499 -8.59 -12.57 -3.10
N PHE A 500 -8.11 -11.43 -3.62
CA PHE A 500 -6.69 -11.06 -3.67
C PHE A 500 -6.37 -9.69 -3.07
N GLY A 501 -7.36 -8.99 -2.49
CA GLY A 501 -7.14 -7.63 -1.95
C GLY A 501 -6.67 -6.66 -3.05
N HIS A 502 -5.92 -5.63 -2.69
CA HIS A 502 -5.34 -4.67 -3.65
C HIS A 502 -4.02 -5.20 -4.28
N GLY A 503 -4.06 -6.46 -4.73
CA GLY A 503 -2.93 -7.17 -5.34
C GLY A 503 -2.58 -6.69 -6.75
N GLN A 504 -1.64 -7.40 -7.39
CA GLN A 504 -1.14 -7.10 -8.73
C GLN A 504 -1.17 -8.33 -9.62
N ILE A 505 -1.36 -8.12 -10.93
CA ILE A 505 -1.43 -9.21 -11.92
C ILE A 505 -0.40 -9.04 -13.05
N LEU A 506 0.05 -10.20 -13.56
CA LEU A 506 0.82 -10.37 -14.78
C LEU A 506 0.22 -11.51 -15.62
N ALA A 507 0.51 -11.52 -16.93
CA ALA A 507 0.12 -12.58 -17.83
C ALA A 507 1.32 -13.32 -18.42
N ARG A 508 1.13 -14.62 -18.68
CA ARG A 508 2.00 -15.49 -19.48
C ARG A 508 1.09 -16.41 -20.26
N ASP A 509 1.16 -16.37 -21.59
CA ASP A 509 0.26 -17.13 -22.45
C ASP A 509 -1.21 -16.91 -22.05
N ASP A 510 -1.93 -17.99 -21.72
CA ASP A 510 -3.32 -17.98 -21.25
C ASP A 510 -3.44 -18.13 -19.72
N LEU A 511 -2.40 -17.74 -18.99
CA LEU A 511 -2.33 -17.79 -17.54
C LEU A 511 -2.12 -16.40 -16.96
N ILE A 512 -2.77 -16.15 -15.83
CA ILE A 512 -2.62 -14.95 -15.01
C ILE A 512 -1.93 -15.35 -13.72
N LEU A 513 -0.80 -14.70 -13.43
CA LEU A 513 -0.18 -14.76 -12.12
C LEU A 513 -0.72 -13.61 -11.28
N VAL A 514 -1.24 -13.94 -10.10
CA VAL A 514 -1.80 -12.97 -9.17
C VAL A 514 -0.95 -12.95 -7.90
N LEU A 515 -0.36 -11.79 -7.59
CA LEU A 515 0.26 -11.52 -6.30
C LEU A 515 -0.75 -10.76 -5.43
N GLY A 516 -1.35 -11.46 -4.47
CA GLY A 516 -2.36 -10.92 -3.56
C GLY A 516 -1.77 -9.94 -2.54
N GLU A 517 -2.62 -9.09 -1.98
CA GLU A 517 -2.23 -8.07 -1.00
C GLU A 517 -1.60 -8.65 0.26
N ALA A 518 -2.01 -9.85 0.68
CA ALA A 518 -1.42 -10.53 1.83
C ALA A 518 -0.17 -11.35 1.47
N GLY A 519 0.26 -11.33 0.20
CA GLY A 519 1.49 -11.96 -0.29
C GLY A 519 1.31 -13.37 -0.84
N GLU A 520 0.07 -13.80 -1.12
CA GLU A 520 -0.21 -15.03 -1.85
C GLU A 520 0.20 -14.89 -3.32
N LEU A 521 0.82 -15.93 -3.88
CA LEU A 521 1.03 -16.05 -5.32
C LEU A 521 0.11 -17.15 -5.85
N ALA A 522 -0.81 -16.79 -6.74
CA ALA A 522 -1.73 -17.72 -7.38
C ALA A 522 -1.52 -17.76 -8.91
N LEU A 523 -1.81 -18.93 -9.49
CA LEU A 523 -1.89 -19.13 -10.93
C LEU A 523 -3.35 -19.36 -11.31
N VAL A 524 -3.87 -18.58 -12.25
CA VAL A 524 -5.27 -18.58 -12.67
C VAL A 524 -5.33 -18.71 -14.20
N GLU A 525 -6.28 -19.47 -14.73
CA GLU A 525 -6.51 -19.51 -16.18
C GLU A 525 -7.23 -18.25 -16.67
N ALA A 526 -6.77 -17.68 -17.79
CA ALA A 526 -7.39 -16.55 -18.47
C ALA A 526 -8.57 -17.00 -19.34
N THR A 527 -9.62 -17.53 -18.70
CA THR A 527 -10.86 -18.00 -19.34
C THR A 527 -12.04 -17.09 -19.04
N PRO A 528 -12.97 -16.87 -20.01
CA PRO A 528 -14.21 -16.14 -19.77
C PRO A 528 -15.32 -16.98 -19.14
N GLU A 529 -15.20 -18.32 -19.08
CA GLU A 529 -16.29 -19.18 -18.64
C GLU A 529 -16.55 -19.07 -17.13
N LYS A 530 -15.49 -19.02 -16.33
CA LYS A 530 -15.53 -18.88 -14.85
C LYS A 530 -14.14 -18.61 -14.29
N TYR A 531 -14.08 -18.19 -13.03
CA TYR A 531 -12.83 -18.22 -12.27
C TYR A 531 -12.30 -19.66 -12.15
N HIS A 532 -11.03 -19.86 -12.51
CA HIS A 532 -10.37 -21.16 -12.41
C HIS A 532 -8.92 -21.01 -11.92
N GLU A 533 -8.74 -21.24 -10.61
CA GLU A 533 -7.43 -21.25 -9.96
C GLU A 533 -6.75 -22.62 -10.10
N LEU A 534 -5.50 -22.61 -10.54
CA LEU A 534 -4.67 -23.79 -10.75
C LEU A 534 -3.80 -24.14 -9.54
N GLY A 535 -3.55 -23.16 -8.68
CA GLY A 535 -2.90 -23.33 -7.38
C GLY A 535 -2.45 -22.00 -6.79
N ARG A 536 -2.11 -22.05 -5.51
CA ARG A 536 -1.74 -20.88 -4.71
C ARG A 536 -0.73 -21.26 -3.64
N ILE A 537 0.23 -20.39 -3.40
CA ILE A 537 1.20 -20.49 -2.31
C ILE A 537 1.25 -19.17 -1.52
N GLN A 538 1.64 -19.23 -0.25
CA GLN A 538 2.07 -18.03 0.48
C GLN A 538 3.50 -17.71 0.07
N ALA A 539 3.69 -16.72 -0.80
CA ALA A 539 5.01 -16.39 -1.34
C ALA A 539 5.82 -15.51 -0.36
N ILE A 540 5.17 -14.48 0.17
CA ILE A 540 5.74 -13.53 1.14
C ILE A 540 4.71 -13.10 2.17
N GLU A 541 5.14 -12.56 3.29
CA GLU A 541 4.28 -12.12 4.38
C GLU A 541 4.12 -10.59 4.43
N GLY A 542 2.90 -10.15 4.70
CA GLY A 542 2.56 -8.74 4.89
C GLY A 542 2.11 -8.02 3.62
N LYS A 543 1.76 -6.74 3.80
CA LYS A 543 1.12 -5.92 2.76
C LYS A 543 1.97 -5.79 1.49
N THR A 544 1.43 -6.29 0.39
CA THR A 544 2.11 -6.47 -0.89
C THR A 544 1.30 -5.81 -2.00
N TRP A 545 1.74 -4.63 -2.44
CA TRP A 545 1.15 -3.92 -3.59
C TRP A 545 2.12 -3.84 -4.78
N ASN A 546 3.30 -4.45 -4.64
CA ASN A 546 4.33 -4.46 -5.68
C ASN A 546 3.90 -5.35 -6.83
N VAL A 547 4.23 -4.96 -8.06
CA VAL A 547 4.10 -5.86 -9.20
C VAL A 547 5.19 -6.95 -9.09
N PRO A 548 4.87 -8.25 -9.22
CA PRO A 548 5.90 -9.29 -9.32
C PRO A 548 6.72 -9.14 -10.62
N VAL A 549 7.83 -9.86 -10.74
CA VAL A 549 8.60 -9.91 -12.00
C VAL A 549 8.85 -11.34 -12.40
N LEU A 550 8.54 -11.70 -13.63
CA LEU A 550 8.69 -13.05 -14.17
C LEU A 550 9.71 -13.05 -15.31
N VAL A 551 10.81 -13.77 -15.14
CA VAL A 551 11.90 -13.93 -16.12
C VAL A 551 12.12 -15.41 -16.37
N GLY A 552 11.84 -15.87 -17.59
CA GLY A 552 11.86 -17.31 -17.89
C GLY A 552 10.88 -18.07 -16.99
N ASP A 553 11.41 -19.00 -16.19
CA ASP A 553 10.69 -19.78 -15.18
C ASP A 553 10.85 -19.23 -13.76
N ARG A 554 11.48 -18.06 -13.56
CA ARG A 554 11.73 -17.49 -12.24
C ARG A 554 10.84 -16.31 -11.96
N ILE A 555 10.14 -16.33 -10.84
CA ILE A 555 9.38 -15.18 -10.34
C ILE A 555 10.06 -14.57 -9.12
N TYR A 556 10.20 -13.25 -9.16
CA TYR A 556 10.72 -12.42 -8.07
C TYR A 556 9.58 -11.60 -7.49
N VAL A 557 9.41 -11.70 -6.18
CA VAL A 557 8.39 -10.98 -5.43
C VAL A 557 9.04 -10.19 -4.32
N ARG A 558 8.48 -9.02 -4.00
CA ARG A 558 8.86 -8.27 -2.82
C ARG A 558 7.67 -7.49 -2.28
N ASN A 559 7.81 -7.06 -1.05
CA ASN A 559 6.97 -6.04 -0.46
C ASN A 559 7.83 -5.06 0.36
N HIS A 560 7.22 -4.40 1.33
CA HIS A 560 7.87 -3.45 2.22
C HIS A 560 8.59 -4.12 3.42
N LEU A 561 8.72 -5.45 3.41
CA LEU A 561 9.26 -6.29 4.49
C LEU A 561 10.30 -7.27 4.01
N GLU A 562 9.94 -8.08 3.03
CA GLU A 562 10.76 -9.15 2.51
C GLU A 562 10.63 -9.28 1.00
N MET A 563 11.57 -10.03 0.44
CA MET A 563 11.65 -10.41 -0.95
C MET A 563 11.96 -11.89 -1.08
N ALA A 564 11.50 -12.50 -2.16
CA ALA A 564 11.74 -13.91 -2.43
C ALA A 564 11.84 -14.16 -3.94
N ALA A 565 12.54 -15.25 -4.28
CA ALA A 565 12.56 -15.81 -5.62
C ALA A 565 12.01 -17.24 -5.59
N TYR A 566 11.26 -17.57 -6.63
CA TYR A 566 10.71 -18.90 -6.84
C TYR A 566 11.01 -19.39 -8.25
N VAL A 567 11.28 -20.69 -8.38
CA VAL A 567 11.29 -21.39 -9.66
C VAL A 567 9.88 -21.95 -9.88
N LEU A 568 9.27 -21.53 -10.98
CA LEU A 568 7.96 -21.98 -11.43
C LEU A 568 8.13 -23.28 -12.24
N PRO A 569 7.24 -24.27 -12.05
CA PRO A 569 7.25 -25.46 -12.88
C PRO A 569 6.91 -25.11 -14.34
N THR A 570 7.56 -25.78 -15.29
CA THR A 570 7.32 -25.62 -16.73
C THR A 570 6.96 -26.96 -17.37
N VAL A 571 6.26 -26.93 -18.51
CA VAL A 571 5.77 -28.14 -19.20
C VAL A 571 6.92 -29.06 -19.66
N ASP A 572 8.10 -28.50 -19.92
CA ASP A 572 9.27 -29.23 -20.43
C ASP A 572 10.32 -29.54 -19.35
N ALA A 573 10.04 -29.26 -18.07
CA ALA A 573 10.97 -29.57 -16.99
C ALA A 573 11.06 -31.10 -16.80
N PRO A 574 12.27 -31.71 -16.78
CA PRO A 574 12.41 -33.11 -16.44
C PRO A 574 11.88 -33.34 -15.02
N GLU A 575 10.97 -34.31 -14.85
CA GLU A 575 10.46 -34.73 -13.55
C GLU A 575 11.65 -34.97 -12.60
N THR A 576 11.79 -34.14 -11.57
CA THR A 576 12.74 -34.41 -10.50
C THR A 576 12.23 -35.62 -9.73
N ASP A 577 12.91 -36.75 -9.90
CA ASP A 577 12.71 -38.00 -9.17
C ASP A 577 12.77 -37.74 -7.65
N THR A 578 11.63 -37.46 -7.02
CA THR A 578 11.47 -37.53 -5.57
C THR A 578 11.00 -38.92 -5.20
N ASP A 579 11.88 -39.91 -5.38
CA ASP A 579 11.73 -41.20 -4.73
C ASP A 579 13.04 -41.55 -4.00
N THR A 580 13.25 -40.87 -2.87
CA THR A 580 14.14 -41.36 -1.81
C THR A 580 13.35 -41.42 -0.52
N GLN A 581 12.67 -42.55 -0.35
CA GLN A 581 12.17 -43.01 0.95
C GLN A 581 13.30 -42.98 2.00
N PRO A 582 13.03 -42.53 3.24
CA PRO A 582 14.01 -42.66 4.31
C PRO A 582 14.13 -44.13 4.71
N ALA A 583 15.35 -44.66 4.69
CA ALA A 583 15.65 -45.99 5.18
C ALA A 583 15.38 -46.09 6.68
N ASP A 584 14.45 -46.97 7.06
CA ASP A 584 14.29 -47.49 8.41
C ASP A 584 15.60 -48.14 8.85
N ALA A 585 16.12 -47.70 10.01
CA ALA A 585 17.20 -48.38 10.72
C ALA A 585 16.66 -48.82 12.08
N ASP A 586 16.09 -50.03 12.11
CA ASP A 586 15.83 -50.78 13.33
C ASP A 586 17.14 -51.06 14.06
N ALA A 587 17.17 -50.70 15.34
CA ALA A 587 18.25 -50.99 16.26
C ALA A 587 18.06 -52.40 16.86
N GLU A 588 18.82 -53.38 16.36
CA GLU A 588 19.01 -54.66 17.05
C GLU A 588 20.00 -54.49 18.22
N THR A 589 19.51 -54.77 19.42
CA THR A 589 20.27 -54.88 20.66
C THR A 589 20.93 -56.26 20.76
N SER A 590 22.26 -56.31 20.68
CA SER A 590 23.06 -57.48 21.07
C SER A 590 23.69 -57.26 22.45
N THR A 591 23.23 -58.00 23.45
CA THR A 591 23.95 -58.28 24.71
C THR A 591 24.87 -59.49 24.55
N PRO A 592 26.10 -59.47 25.07
CA PRO A 592 26.89 -60.67 25.30
C PRO A 592 26.89 -61.10 26.78
N ASP A 593 27.31 -62.34 26.98
CA ASP A 593 27.72 -63.03 28.22
C ASP A 593 26.59 -63.75 28.99
N SER A 594 26.72 -64.98 29.51
CA SER A 594 27.66 -66.10 29.42
C SER A 594 27.10 -67.21 30.33
N GLU A 595 27.35 -68.49 30.00
CA GLU A 595 27.07 -69.75 30.75
C GLU A 595 25.66 -70.36 30.71
#